data_AF-A0A1W2TKS9-F1
#
_entry.id   AF-A0A1W2TKS9-F1
#
_cell.length_a   1.000
_cell.length_b   1.000
_cell.length_c   1.000
_cell.angle_alpha   90.00
_cell.angle_beta   90.00
_cell.angle_gamma   90.00
#
_symmetry.space_group_name_H-M   'P 1'
#
loop_
_entity.id
_entity.type
_entity.pdbx_description
1 polymer ?
#
loop_
_entity_poly.entity_id
_entity_poly.type
_entity_poly.pdbx_seq_one_letter_code
_entity_poly.pdbx_strand_id
1 'polypeptide(L)'
;MREVPSPRLEDTEADVDGVWPDPADRAFMAGLWEDYVKPRSQAVRESQGEGVYVLELLAVHPGYQRLGAGAALVTWGTMAADELQVKAVVEGTPAGRRVYEKCGLRVEIEEMPFDLLQGFTDRAKPKLAFMTREPVP
;
A
#
# COMPACT_ATOMS: atom_id res chain seq x y z
N MET A 1 8.81 -21.39 -5.59
CA MET A 1 8.08 -21.53 -6.86
C MET A 1 9.10 -21.36 -7.99
N ARG A 2 9.17 -22.29 -8.96
CA ARG A 2 10.20 -22.24 -10.04
C ARG A 2 9.71 -21.57 -11.31
N GLU A 3 8.40 -21.48 -11.49
CA GLU A 3 7.75 -20.78 -12.60
C GLU A 3 6.92 -19.62 -12.05
N VAL A 4 6.96 -18.49 -12.75
CA VAL A 4 6.16 -17.31 -12.42
C VAL A 4 4.72 -17.62 -12.84
N PRO A 5 3.74 -17.51 -11.93
CA PRO A 5 2.34 -17.73 -12.28
C PRO A 5 1.88 -16.70 -13.33
N SER A 6 0.86 -17.07 -14.11
CA SER A 6 0.29 -16.16 -15.10
C SER A 6 -0.21 -14.87 -14.42
N PRO A 7 -0.04 -13.70 -15.06
CA PRO A 7 -0.57 -12.44 -14.53
C PRO A 7 -2.10 -12.32 -14.69
N ARG A 8 -2.75 -13.26 -15.40
CA ARG A 8 -4.20 -13.28 -15.57
C ARG A 8 -4.86 -14.05 -14.44
N LEU A 9 -5.91 -13.48 -13.85
CA LEU A 9 -6.68 -14.11 -12.78
C LEU A 9 -7.33 -15.42 -13.25
N GLU A 10 -7.82 -15.48 -14.50
CA GLU A 10 -8.49 -16.68 -15.02
C GLU A 10 -7.53 -17.88 -15.16
N ASP A 11 -6.23 -17.61 -15.26
CA ASP A 11 -5.20 -18.65 -15.35
C ASP A 11 -4.70 -19.10 -13.97
N THR A 12 -5.02 -18.37 -12.89
CA THR A 12 -4.47 -18.59 -11.54
C THR A 12 -5.53 -18.98 -10.50
N GLU A 13 -6.76 -18.49 -10.65
CA GLU A 13 -7.87 -18.78 -9.74
C GLU A 13 -8.83 -19.80 -10.38
N ALA A 14 -9.20 -20.83 -9.60
CA ALA A 14 -10.02 -21.95 -10.10
C ALA A 14 -11.48 -21.56 -10.43
N ASP A 15 -11.99 -20.50 -9.80
CA ASP A 15 -13.38 -20.05 -9.94
C ASP A 15 -13.50 -18.52 -9.86
N VAL A 16 -12.92 -17.83 -10.85
CA VAL A 16 -12.99 -16.36 -10.92
C VAL A 16 -14.42 -15.87 -11.01
N ASP A 17 -15.27 -16.52 -11.81
CA ASP A 17 -16.65 -16.06 -12.01
C ASP A 17 -17.55 -16.36 -10.80
N GLY A 18 -17.25 -17.36 -9.97
CA GLY A 18 -17.93 -17.59 -8.71
C GLY A 18 -17.51 -16.62 -7.60
N VAL A 19 -16.22 -16.27 -7.53
CA VAL A 19 -15.69 -15.34 -6.51
C VAL A 19 -15.95 -13.88 -6.88
N TRP A 20 -15.76 -13.54 -8.16
CA TRP A 20 -15.91 -12.20 -8.73
C TRP A 20 -16.89 -12.22 -9.91
N PRO A 21 -18.19 -12.39 -9.67
CA PRO A 21 -19.18 -12.61 -10.73
C PRO A 21 -19.40 -11.38 -11.63
N ASP A 22 -19.15 -10.17 -11.13
CA ASP A 22 -19.32 -8.94 -11.91
C ASP A 22 -17.99 -8.57 -12.62
N PRO A 23 -17.96 -8.57 -13.97
CA PRO A 23 -16.79 -8.11 -14.73
C PRO A 23 -16.40 -6.66 -14.41
N ALA A 24 -17.34 -5.80 -14.03
CA ALA A 24 -17.07 -4.43 -13.63
C ALA A 24 -16.29 -4.37 -12.31
N ASP A 25 -16.54 -5.28 -11.36
CA ASP A 25 -15.76 -5.40 -10.13
C ASP A 25 -14.33 -5.81 -10.41
N ARG A 26 -14.13 -6.76 -11.32
CA ARG A 26 -12.79 -7.20 -11.73
C ARG A 26 -12.00 -6.07 -12.38
N ALA A 27 -12.63 -5.36 -13.32
CA ALA A 27 -12.02 -4.22 -13.99
C ALA A 27 -11.69 -3.08 -13.01
N PHE A 28 -12.61 -2.79 -12.07
CA PHE A 28 -12.39 -1.80 -11.02
C PHE A 28 -11.20 -2.18 -10.13
N MET A 29 -11.14 -3.43 -9.65
CA MET A 29 -10.06 -3.89 -8.78
C MET A 29 -8.71 -3.92 -9.48
N ALA A 30 -8.66 -4.34 -10.74
CA ALA A 30 -7.44 -4.31 -11.54
C ALA A 30 -6.91 -2.88 -11.72
N GLY A 31 -7.77 -1.94 -12.12
CA GLY A 31 -7.40 -0.53 -12.27
C GLY A 31 -7.01 0.11 -10.94
N LEU A 32 -7.72 -0.23 -9.85
CA LEU A 32 -7.41 0.24 -8.51
C LEU A 32 -6.00 -0.21 -8.09
N TRP A 33 -5.70 -1.49 -8.25
CA TRP A 33 -4.39 -2.04 -7.89
C TRP A 33 -3.27 -1.43 -8.72
N GLU A 34 -3.48 -1.26 -10.02
CA GLU A 34 -2.50 -0.65 -10.92
C GLU A 34 -2.17 0.79 -10.52
N ASP A 35 -3.17 1.62 -10.19
CA ASP A 35 -2.93 2.98 -9.70
C ASP A 35 -2.29 2.99 -8.30
N TYR A 36 -2.77 2.11 -7.41
CA TYR A 36 -2.30 1.99 -6.03
C TYR A 36 -0.78 1.75 -5.94
N VAL A 37 -0.23 0.87 -6.78
CA VAL A 37 1.19 0.48 -6.69
C VAL A 37 2.15 1.46 -7.38
N LYS A 38 1.66 2.48 -8.11
CA LYS A 38 2.52 3.40 -8.88
C LYS A 38 3.55 4.13 -8.00
N PRO A 39 3.15 4.80 -6.89
CA PRO A 39 4.11 5.56 -6.08
C PRO A 39 5.19 4.69 -5.43
N ARG A 40 4.83 3.55 -4.81
CA ARG A 40 5.83 2.60 -4.28
C ARG A 40 6.74 2.03 -5.37
N SER A 41 6.22 1.74 -6.56
CA SER A 41 7.02 1.20 -7.66
C SER A 41 8.01 2.24 -8.18
N GLN A 42 7.66 3.53 -8.10
CA GLN A 42 8.60 4.62 -8.34
C GLN A 42 9.68 4.68 -7.24
N ALA A 43 9.30 4.64 -5.96
CA ALA A 43 10.26 4.64 -4.85
C ALA A 43 11.26 3.46 -4.93
N VAL A 44 10.79 2.25 -5.28
CA VAL A 44 11.65 1.09 -5.53
C VAL A 44 12.63 1.35 -6.67
N ARG A 45 12.19 1.92 -7.79
CA ARG A 45 13.09 2.24 -8.92
C ARG A 45 14.13 3.29 -8.55
N GLU A 46 13.73 4.30 -7.79
CA GLU A 46 14.60 5.38 -7.31
C GLU A 46 15.61 4.92 -6.26
N SER A 47 15.38 3.78 -5.61
CA SER A 47 16.34 3.17 -4.66
C SER A 47 17.62 2.62 -5.31
N GLN A 48 17.72 2.63 -6.64
CA GLN A 48 18.91 2.17 -7.38
C GLN A 48 19.36 0.73 -7.06
N GLY A 49 18.43 -0.12 -6.59
CA GLY A 49 18.69 -1.52 -6.28
C GLY A 49 18.77 -1.85 -4.79
N GLU A 50 18.82 -0.85 -3.91
CA GLU A 50 18.80 -1.04 -2.46
C GLU A 50 17.43 -1.50 -1.94
N GLY A 51 16.37 -1.20 -2.69
CA GLY A 51 15.00 -1.50 -2.30
C GLY A 51 14.44 -0.48 -1.31
N VAL A 52 13.22 -0.76 -0.82
CA VAL A 52 12.52 0.04 0.18
C VAL A 52 11.77 -0.87 1.14
N TYR A 53 11.52 -0.41 2.36
CA TYR A 53 10.64 -1.06 3.32
C TYR A 53 9.19 -0.58 3.10
N VAL A 54 8.33 -1.45 2.60
CA VAL A 54 6.91 -1.13 2.36
C VAL A 54 6.07 -1.65 3.53
N LEU A 55 5.31 -0.77 4.19
CA LEU A 55 4.26 -1.21 5.10
C LEU A 55 3.02 -1.59 4.30
N GLU A 56 2.83 -2.89 4.06
CA GLU A 56 1.73 -3.39 3.22
C GLU A 56 0.37 -3.33 3.90
N LEU A 57 0.30 -3.76 5.16
CA LEU A 57 -0.95 -3.84 5.91
C LEU A 57 -0.68 -3.62 7.39
N LEU A 58 -1.46 -2.74 8.00
CA LEU A 58 -1.49 -2.55 9.44
C LEU A 58 -2.95 -2.50 9.90
N ALA A 59 -3.30 -3.40 10.82
CA ALA A 59 -4.61 -3.42 11.45
C ALA A 59 -4.46 -3.56 12.96
N VAL A 60 -5.31 -2.86 13.71
CA VAL A 60 -5.43 -3.02 15.16
C VAL A 60 -6.91 -3.21 15.47
N HIS A 61 -7.22 -4.30 16.17
CA HIS A 61 -8.59 -4.60 16.60
C HIS A 61 -9.20 -3.38 17.33
N PRO A 62 -10.45 -2.96 17.04
CA PRO A 62 -11.03 -1.72 17.55
C PRO A 62 -10.94 -1.56 19.08
N GLY A 63 -11.20 -2.63 19.84
CA GLY A 63 -11.10 -2.64 21.31
C GLY A 63 -9.69 -2.45 21.88
N TYR A 64 -8.66 -2.52 21.05
CA TYR A 64 -7.25 -2.34 21.45
C TYR A 64 -6.58 -1.14 20.73
N GLN A 65 -7.35 -0.33 20.01
CA GLN A 65 -6.85 0.90 19.42
C GLN A 65 -6.52 1.93 20.50
N ARG A 66 -5.69 2.92 20.15
CA ARG A 66 -5.25 4.01 21.06
C ARG A 66 -4.43 3.56 22.27
N LEU A 67 -4.03 2.29 22.34
CA LEU A 67 -3.14 1.73 23.36
C LEU A 67 -1.66 1.64 22.92
N GLY A 68 -1.34 2.15 21.72
CA GLY A 68 0.05 2.21 21.22
C GLY A 68 0.47 1.05 20.30
N ALA A 69 -0.34 0.00 20.14
CA ALA A 69 0.00 -1.16 19.30
C ALA A 69 0.41 -0.78 17.86
N GLY A 70 -0.38 0.07 17.20
CA GLY A 70 -0.05 0.52 15.84
C GLY A 70 1.25 1.31 15.77
N ALA A 71 1.54 2.17 16.76
CA ALA A 71 2.78 2.94 16.80
C ALA A 71 3.98 2.02 17.02
N ALA A 72 3.86 1.04 17.93
CA ALA A 72 4.92 0.07 18.19
C ALA A 72 5.29 -0.74 16.93
N LEU A 73 4.29 -1.19 16.16
CA LEU A 73 4.50 -1.94 14.91
C LEU A 73 5.17 -1.09 13.84
N VAL A 74 4.71 0.16 13.64
CA VAL A 74 5.32 1.07 12.65
C VAL A 74 6.74 1.43 13.06
N THR A 75 6.97 1.75 14.34
CA THR A 75 8.31 2.05 14.86
C THR A 75 9.27 0.89 14.63
N TRP A 76 8.85 -0.34 14.94
CA TRP A 76 9.68 -1.53 14.66
C TRP A 76 10.04 -1.62 13.17
N GLY A 77 9.08 -1.45 12.27
CA GLY A 77 9.34 -1.48 10.82
C GLY A 77 10.27 -0.36 10.36
N THR A 78 10.13 0.86 10.89
CA THR A 78 11.04 1.97 10.56
C THR A 78 12.45 1.75 11.12
N MET A 79 12.60 1.09 12.28
CA MET A 79 13.91 0.71 12.80
C MET A 79 14.58 -0.36 11.92
N ALA A 80 13.82 -1.33 11.42
CA ALA A 80 14.36 -2.29 10.45
C ALA A 80 14.79 -1.61 9.14
N ALA A 81 14.06 -0.58 8.69
CA ALA A 81 14.47 0.23 7.55
C ALA A 81 15.75 1.05 7.84
N ASP A 82 15.87 1.60 9.06
CA ASP A 82 17.07 2.30 9.53
C ASP A 82 18.29 1.36 9.53
N GLU A 83 18.17 0.14 10.07
CA GLU A 83 19.27 -0.84 10.12
C GLU A 83 19.80 -1.21 8.72
N LEU A 84 18.93 -1.25 7.72
CA LEU A 84 19.29 -1.52 6.33
C LEU A 84 19.64 -0.27 5.53
N GLN A 85 19.53 0.92 6.12
CA GLN A 85 19.72 2.21 5.46
C GLN A 85 18.85 2.35 4.19
N VAL A 86 17.60 1.89 4.26
CA VAL A 86 16.62 2.00 3.17
C VAL A 86 15.43 2.87 3.56
N LYS A 87 14.80 3.48 2.56
CA LYS A 87 13.58 4.28 2.72
C LYS A 87 12.41 3.41 3.17
N ALA A 88 11.58 3.93 4.08
CA ALA A 88 10.28 3.34 4.42
C ALA A 88 9.15 4.08 3.68
N VAL A 89 8.17 3.34 3.17
CA VAL A 89 7.01 3.90 2.43
C VAL A 89 5.68 3.26 2.85
N VAL A 90 4.59 4.02 2.73
CA VAL A 90 3.22 3.53 2.94
C VAL A 90 2.19 4.34 2.14
N GLU A 91 1.20 3.66 1.58
CA GLU A 91 -0.06 4.21 1.11
C GLU A 91 -1.06 4.27 2.28
N GLY A 92 -1.03 5.37 3.02
CA GLY A 92 -1.74 5.51 4.28
C GLY A 92 -3.21 5.92 4.13
N THR A 93 -4.10 5.20 4.81
CA THR A 93 -5.50 5.63 5.00
C THR A 93 -5.58 6.84 5.95
N PRO A 94 -6.68 7.61 5.95
CA PRO A 94 -6.85 8.74 6.85
C PRO A 94 -6.82 8.33 8.33
N ALA A 95 -7.31 7.11 8.62
CA ALA A 95 -7.28 6.54 9.97
C ALA A 95 -5.85 6.21 10.45
N GLY A 96 -4.98 5.74 9.54
CA GLY A 96 -3.59 5.40 9.82
C GLY A 96 -2.64 6.60 9.82
N ARG A 97 -2.92 7.64 9.03
CA ARG A 97 -2.02 8.80 8.81
C ARG A 97 -1.35 9.31 10.08
N ARG A 98 -2.14 9.59 11.13
CA ARG A 98 -1.62 10.16 12.38
C ARG A 98 -0.60 9.24 13.08
N VAL A 99 -0.70 7.91 12.94
CA VAL A 99 0.31 7.02 13.52
C VAL A 99 1.59 7.04 12.71
N TYR A 100 1.50 7.11 11.37
CA TYR A 100 2.65 7.19 10.49
C TYR A 100 3.43 8.49 10.68
N GLU A 101 2.74 9.64 10.77
CA GLU A 101 3.36 10.94 11.06
C GLU A 101 4.12 10.94 12.39
N LYS A 102 3.54 10.32 13.42
CA LYS A 102 4.20 10.17 14.74
C LYS A 102 5.46 9.30 14.69
N CYS A 103 5.52 8.36 13.77
CA CYS A 103 6.69 7.51 13.56
C CYS A 103 7.70 8.14 12.58
N GLY A 104 7.49 9.41 12.17
CA GLY A 104 8.43 10.18 11.37
C GLY A 104 8.20 10.09 9.86
N LEU A 105 7.12 9.45 9.39
CA LEU A 105 6.76 9.49 7.98
C LEU A 105 6.17 10.85 7.61
N ARG A 106 6.52 11.33 6.43
CA ARG A 106 6.06 12.59 5.85
C ARG A 106 5.23 12.31 4.62
N VAL A 107 4.25 13.18 4.36
CA VAL A 107 3.38 13.06 3.19
C VAL A 107 4.10 13.60 1.97
N GLU A 108 4.23 12.76 0.94
CA GLU A 108 4.75 13.15 -0.39
C GLU A 108 3.59 13.39 -1.37
N ILE A 109 2.51 12.61 -1.25
CA ILE A 109 1.28 12.79 -2.02
C ILE A 109 0.11 12.84 -1.04
N GLU A 110 -0.57 13.97 -0.97
CA GLU A 110 -1.67 14.21 -0.01
C GLU A 110 -2.91 13.35 -0.34
N GLU A 111 -3.22 13.20 -1.63
CA GLU A 111 -4.28 12.34 -2.13
C GLU A 111 -3.81 11.66 -3.42
N MET A 112 -3.72 10.33 -3.40
CA MET A 112 -3.25 9.54 -4.54
C MET A 112 -4.23 9.63 -5.71
N PRO A 113 -3.73 9.84 -6.94
CA PRO A 113 -4.56 9.81 -8.14
C PRO A 113 -4.98 8.37 -8.47
N PHE A 114 -6.26 8.20 -8.79
CA PHE A 114 -6.82 6.95 -9.31
C PHE A 114 -7.44 7.20 -10.69
N ASP A 115 -6.56 7.43 -11.67
CA ASP A 115 -6.91 7.81 -13.03
C ASP A 115 -7.60 6.69 -13.81
N LEU A 116 -7.19 5.44 -13.59
CA LEU A 116 -7.83 4.27 -14.20
C LEU A 116 -9.24 4.05 -13.66
N LEU A 117 -9.60 4.70 -12.55
CA LEU A 117 -10.94 4.67 -11.97
C LEU A 117 -11.84 5.81 -12.43
N GLN A 118 -11.42 6.67 -13.38
CA GLN A 118 -12.23 7.81 -13.83
C GLN A 118 -13.59 7.40 -14.45
N GLY A 119 -13.66 6.24 -15.11
CA GLY A 119 -14.91 5.70 -15.67
C GLY A 119 -15.90 5.13 -14.63
N PHE A 120 -15.43 4.82 -13.42
CA PHE A 120 -16.25 4.23 -12.36
C PHE A 120 -16.80 5.32 -11.43
N THR A 121 -17.75 6.11 -11.95
CA THR A 121 -18.28 7.30 -11.26
C THR A 121 -19.24 6.99 -10.10
N ASP A 122 -19.85 5.81 -10.12
CA ASP A 122 -20.79 5.29 -9.13
C ASP A 122 -20.10 4.60 -7.94
N ARG A 123 -18.76 4.44 -7.99
CA ARG A 123 -17.98 3.70 -7.00
C ARG A 123 -17.13 4.63 -6.14
N ALA A 124 -17.09 4.32 -4.85
CA ALA A 124 -16.22 5.03 -3.91
C ALA A 124 -14.75 4.71 -4.21
N LYS A 125 -13.94 5.76 -4.38
CA LYS A 125 -12.49 5.65 -4.52
C LYS A 125 -11.82 5.77 -3.15
N PRO A 126 -10.76 5.00 -2.87
CA PRO A 126 -10.06 5.11 -1.61
C PRO A 126 -9.33 6.46 -1.53
N LYS A 127 -9.30 7.03 -0.34
CA LYS A 127 -8.56 8.26 -0.05
C LYS A 127 -7.27 7.88 0.63
N LEU A 128 -6.19 7.77 -0.14
CA LEU A 128 -4.88 7.37 0.36
C LEU A 128 -3.89 8.51 0.18
N ALA A 129 -3.00 8.67 1.15
CA ALA A 129 -1.82 9.50 1.03
C ALA A 129 -0.59 8.60 0.81
N PHE A 130 0.33 8.99 -0.07
CA PHE A 130 1.64 8.33 -0.12
C PHE A 130 2.58 9.04 0.83
N MET A 131 3.15 8.27 1.77
CA MET A 131 4.01 8.78 2.82
C MET A 131 5.34 8.05 2.83
N THR A 132 6.42 8.78 3.12
CA THR A 132 7.78 8.24 3.14
C THR A 132 8.56 8.66 4.37
N ARG A 133 9.60 7.93 4.72
CA ARG A 133 10.59 8.29 5.75
C ARG A 133 11.97 7.82 5.28
N GLU A 134 12.92 8.74 5.23
CA GLU A 134 14.33 8.41 5.03
C GLU A 134 14.89 7.70 6.27
N PRO A 135 15.83 6.76 6.12
CA PRO A 135 16.43 6.07 7.24
C PRO A 135 17.25 7.04 8.09
N VAL A 136 17.29 6.79 9.39
CA VAL A 136 18.14 7.49 10.35
C VAL A 136 19.43 6.67 10.54
N PRO A 137 20.63 7.30 10.49
CA PRO A 137 21.90 6.63 10.76
C PRO A 137 22.05 6.10 12.19
#